data_AF-A0A662DML4-F1
#
_entry.id   AF-A0A662DML4-F1
#
_cell.length_a   1.000
_cell.length_b   1.000
_cell.length_c   1.000
_cell.angle_alpha   90.00
_cell.angle_beta   90.00
_cell.angle_gamma   90.00
#
_symmetry.space_group_name_H-M   'P 1'
#
loop_
_entity.id
_entity.type
_entity.pdbx_description
1 polymer ?
#
loop_
_entity_poly.entity_id
_entity_poly.type
_entity_poly.pdbx_seq_one_letter_code
_entity_poly.pdbx_strand_id
1 'polypeptide(L)' 'MAKVNVTVELEDAHYRSLVFEAERRGVPVESLVEQMTQRLVRKLEEAERSGTDHPISTS' A
#
# COMPACT_ATOMS: atom_id res chain seq x y z
N MET A 1 0.18 -12.22 14.11
CA MET A 1 0.48 -10.80 13.82
C MET A 1 -0.41 -9.93 14.68
N ALA A 2 0.15 -8.93 15.35
CA ALA A 2 -0.65 -7.96 16.09
C ALA A 2 -1.37 -7.04 15.08
N LYS A 3 -2.68 -6.84 15.25
CA LYS A 3 -3.42 -5.85 14.47
C LYS A 3 -3.21 -4.49 15.10
N VAL A 4 -2.75 -3.53 14.30
CA VAL A 4 -2.58 -2.13 14.71
C VAL A 4 -3.74 -1.33 14.14
N ASN A 5 -4.43 -0.57 14.97
CA ASN A 5 -5.44 0.37 14.51
C ASN A 5 -4.74 1.63 14.01
N VAL A 6 -5.00 1.99 12.75
CA VAL A 6 -4.43 3.17 12.10
C VAL A 6 -5.58 4.08 11.71
N THR A 7 -5.47 5.36 12.02
CA THR A 7 -6.36 6.41 11.48
C THR A 7 -5.62 7.09 10.34
N VAL A 8 -6.30 7.24 9.20
CA VAL A 8 -5.73 7.87 8.00
C VAL A 8 -6.71 8.93 7.51
N GLU A 9 -6.18 10.11 7.23
CA GLU A 9 -6.94 11.17 6.58
C GLU A 9 -6.83 11.03 5.07
N LEU A 10 -7.96 11.06 4.39
CA LEU A 10 -8.07 10.94 2.94
C LEU A 10 -8.88 12.11 2.41
N GLU A 11 -8.55 12.56 1.21
CA GLU A 11 -9.43 13.46 0.48
C GLU A 11 -10.78 12.77 0.19
N ASP A 12 -11.87 13.51 0.31
CA ASP A 12 -13.24 13.03 0.11
C ASP A 12 -13.41 12.25 -1.21
N ALA A 13 -12.80 12.72 -2.29
CA ALA A 13 -12.89 12.07 -3.60
C ALA A 13 -12.28 10.66 -3.57
N HIS A 14 -11.12 10.50 -2.94
CA HIS A 14 -10.45 9.21 -2.80
C HIS A 14 -11.23 8.27 -1.89
N TYR A 15 -11.76 8.77 -0.78
CA TYR A 15 -12.61 7.98 0.12
C TYR A 15 -13.87 7.48 -0.61
N ARG A 16 -14.58 8.35 -1.34
CA ARG A 16 -15.76 7.96 -2.13
C ARG A 16 -15.45 6.90 -3.18
N SER A 17 -14.31 7.02 -3.85
CA SER A 17 -13.87 6.00 -4.82
C SER A 17 -13.61 4.65 -4.14
N LEU A 18 -13.06 4.64 -2.94
CA LEU A 18 -12.83 3.41 -2.17
C LEU A 18 -14.14 2.78 -1.71
N VAL A 19 -15.09 3.60 -1.20
CA VAL A 19 -16.43 3.13 -0.80
C VAL A 19 -17.14 2.47 -1.98
N PHE A 20 -17.15 3.13 -3.14
CA PHE A 20 -17.78 2.58 -4.35
C PHE A 20 -17.18 1.22 -4.75
N GLU A 21 -15.86 1.09 -4.76
CA GLU A 21 -15.19 -0.17 -5.09
C GLU A 21 -15.42 -1.25 -4.02
N ALA A 22 -15.50 -0.87 -2.76
CA ALA A 22 -15.76 -1.76 -1.63
C ALA A 22 -17.17 -2.37 -1.75
N GLU A 23 -18.18 -1.52 -2.01
CA GLU A 23 -19.55 -1.92 -2.28
C GLU A 23 -19.63 -2.84 -3.51
N ARG A 24 -18.99 -2.46 -4.62
CA ARG A 24 -18.98 -3.25 -5.86
C ARG A 24 -18.41 -4.65 -5.66
N ARG A 25 -17.47 -4.82 -4.72
CA ARG A 25 -16.80 -6.10 -4.42
C ARG A 25 -17.40 -6.83 -3.23
N GLY A 26 -18.35 -6.22 -2.50
CA GLY A 26 -18.94 -6.79 -1.29
C GLY A 26 -17.92 -6.96 -0.15
N VAL A 27 -16.95 -6.06 -0.04
CA VAL A 27 -15.90 -6.08 0.99
C VAL A 27 -15.87 -4.76 1.74
N PRO A 28 -15.32 -4.70 2.97
CA PRO A 28 -15.16 -3.42 3.67
C PRO A 28 -14.02 -2.59 3.07
N VAL A 29 -14.09 -1.26 3.22
CA VAL A 29 -13.09 -0.31 2.69
C VAL A 29 -11.69 -0.62 3.22
N GLU A 30 -11.60 -1.02 4.48
CA GLU A 30 -10.39 -1.42 5.18
C GLU A 30 -9.67 -2.56 4.46
N SER A 31 -10.39 -3.50 3.85
CA SER A 31 -9.79 -4.58 3.08
C SER A 31 -9.14 -4.09 1.79
N LEU A 32 -9.67 -3.03 1.16
CA LEU A 32 -9.03 -2.42 -0.01
C LEU A 32 -7.76 -1.67 0.40
N VAL A 33 -7.81 -0.91 1.50
CA VAL A 33 -6.66 -0.18 2.04
C VAL A 33 -5.56 -1.16 2.46
N GLU A 34 -5.91 -2.26 3.12
CA GLU A 34 -4.97 -3.31 3.49
C GLU A 34 -4.29 -3.91 2.26
N GLN A 35 -5.06 -4.28 1.22
CA GLN A 35 -4.50 -4.81 -0.04
C GLN A 35 -3.57 -3.80 -0.74
N MET A 36 -3.96 -2.53 -0.78
CA MET A 36 -3.13 -1.46 -1.35
C MET A 36 -1.81 -1.33 -0.58
N THR A 37 -1.88 -1.29 0.74
CA THR A 37 -0.71 -1.16 1.63
C THR A 37 0.23 -2.36 1.44
N GLN A 38 -0.30 -3.58 1.46
CA GLN A 38 0.50 -4.80 1.22
C GLN A 38 1.18 -4.77 -0.15
N ARG A 39 0.49 -4.29 -1.19
CA ARG A 39 1.07 -4.17 -2.54
C ARG A 39 2.19 -3.14 -2.58
N LEU A 40 2.05 -2.01 -1.88
CA LEU A 40 3.09 -0.99 -1.80
C LEU A 40 4.31 -1.51 -1.05
N VAL A 41 4.11 -2.18 0.09
CA VAL A 41 5.21 -2.80 0.86
C VAL A 41 5.98 -3.79 -0.01
N ARG A 42 5.29 -4.71 -0.72
CA ARG A 42 5.98 -5.66 -1.61
C ARG A 42 6.79 -4.97 -2.71
N LYS A 43 6.24 -3.91 -3.31
CA LYS A 43 6.98 -3.13 -4.32
C LYS A 43 8.22 -2.45 -3.74
N LEU A 44 8.15 -1.97 -2.50
CA LEU A 44 9.30 -1.39 -1.81
C LEU A 44 10.35 -2.47 -1.51
N GLU A 45 9.95 -3.63 -1.00
CA GLU A 45 10.84 -4.78 -0.77
C GLU A 45 11.50 -5.27 -2.07
N GLU A 46 10.74 -5.30 -3.17
CA GLU A 46 11.26 -5.62 -4.51
C GLU A 46 12.25 -4.55 -4.99
N ALA A 47 11.93 -3.27 -4.78
CA ALA A 47 12.81 -2.15 -5.13
C ALA A 47 14.12 -2.22 -4.34
N GLU A 48 14.07 -2.47 -3.03
CA GLU A 48 15.24 -2.69 -2.18
C GLU A 48 16.07 -3.88 -2.64
N ARG A 49 15.42 -5.01 -2.98
CA ARG A 49 16.12 -6.20 -3.50
C ARG A 49 16.74 -5.97 -4.88
N SER A 50 16.10 -5.14 -5.71
CA SER A 50 16.61 -4.75 -7.02
C SER A 50 17.63 -3.61 -6.96
N GLY A 51 17.68 -2.92 -5.81
CA GLY A 51 18.67 -1.92 -5.44
C GLY A 51 20.03 -2.57 -5.42
N THR A 52 20.72 -2.38 -6.54
CA THR A 52 22.03 -2.93 -6.78
C THR A 52 22.99 -2.27 -5.79
N ASP A 53 23.58 -3.06 -4.89
CA ASP A 53 24.91 -2.80 -4.35
C ASP A 53 25.88 -2.76 -5.55
N HIS A 54 25.86 -1.67 -6.30
CA HIS A 54 27.00 -1.31 -7.13
C HIS A 54 27.98 -0.66 -6.16
N PRO A 55 29.12 -1.31 -5.81
CA PRO A 55 30.19 -0.57 -5.18
C PRO A 55 30.51 0.60 -6.11
N ILE A 56 30.42 1.82 -5.57
CA ILE A 56 30.86 3.02 -6.26
C ILE A 56 32.36 2.80 -6.53
N SER A 57 32.70 2.33 -7.73
CA SER A 57 34.07 2.22 -8.17
C SER A 57 34.52 3.62 -8.60
N THR A 58 35.20 4.32 -7.71
CA THR A 58 35.98 5.51 -8.06
C THR A 58 37.20 5.05 -8.84
N SER A 59 37.11 5.10 -10.16
CA SER A 59 38.25 5.06 -11.07
C SER A 59 38.84 6.45 -11.26
#